data_AF-A0A971M0P9-F1
#
_entry.id   AF-A0A971M0P9-F1
#
_cell.length_a   1.000
_cell.length_b   1.000
_cell.length_c   1.000
_cell.angle_alpha   90.00
_cell.angle_beta   90.00
_cell.angle_gamma   90.00
#
_symmetry.space_group_name_H-M   'P 1'
#
loop_
_entity.id
_entity.type
_entity.pdbx_description
1 polymer ?
#
loop_
_entity_poly.entity_id
_entity_poly.type
_entity_poly.pdbx_seq_one_letter_code
_entity_poly.pdbx_strand_id
1 'polypeptide(L)'
;MRELGPIVYLGFLLLNLSKGLFPLLFVNEYYLQMITAILVLVGNYLGAKPGVTGGNELMILWGIWLGIDLQMVQTPLAIMLGVWVITFKLELGLVLSSLIILFKLLYLKYFLLLILSVMVLVNYGWKEYAQFSLLVNRLKEKFNSVTDKGVKIL
;
A
#
# COMPACT_ATOMS: atom_id res chain seq x y z
N MET A 1 12.46 6.58 -6.86
CA MET A 1 11.92 5.54 -7.78
C MET A 1 11.17 6.11 -8.98
N ARG A 2 10.35 7.16 -8.85
CA ARG A 2 9.75 7.85 -10.02
C ARG A 2 10.80 8.45 -10.99
N GLU A 3 12.03 8.61 -10.52
CA GLU A 3 13.17 9.15 -11.27
C GLU A 3 13.73 8.23 -12.37
N LEU A 4 13.46 6.92 -12.31
CA LEU A 4 13.93 5.95 -13.32
C LEU A 4 12.93 5.75 -14.47
N GLY A 5 11.83 6.51 -14.49
CA GLY A 5 10.78 6.43 -15.50
C GLY A 5 9.65 5.44 -15.16
N PRO A 6 8.49 5.59 -15.84
CA PRO A 6 7.26 4.87 -15.50
C PRO A 6 7.33 3.35 -15.77
N ILE A 7 8.08 2.91 -16.79
CA ILE A 7 8.22 1.48 -17.13
C ILE A 7 8.97 0.73 -16.02
N VAL A 8 10.08 1.29 -15.53
CA VAL A 8 10.87 0.69 -14.45
C VAL A 8 10.06 0.64 -13.16
N TYR A 9 9.32 1.71 -12.85
CA TYR A 9 8.41 1.75 -11.70
C TYR A 9 7.33 0.66 -11.78
N LEU A 10 6.66 0.49 -12.92
CA LEU A 10 5.67 -0.57 -13.13
C LEU A 10 6.31 -1.97 -13.02
N GLY A 11 7.52 -2.15 -13.55
CA GLY A 11 8.28 -3.39 -13.41
C GLY A 11 8.52 -3.78 -11.95
N PHE A 12 8.92 -2.81 -11.10
CA PHE A 12 9.09 -3.06 -9.67
C PHE A 12 7.77 -3.36 -8.94
N LEU A 13 6.67 -2.69 -9.31
CA LEU A 13 5.34 -3.02 -8.77
C LEU A 13 4.96 -4.47 -9.09
N LEU A 14 5.16 -4.90 -10.34
CA LEU A 14 4.89 -6.28 -10.78
C LEU A 14 5.79 -7.31 -10.08
N LEU A 15 7.06 -6.99 -9.85
CA LEU A 15 7.96 -7.86 -9.10
C LEU A 15 7.51 -8.03 -7.66
N ASN A 16 7.06 -6.97 -6.99
CA ASN A 16 6.56 -7.07 -5.63
C ASN A 16 5.20 -7.78 -5.56
N LEU A 17 4.32 -7.57 -6.53
CA LEU A 17 3.08 -8.33 -6.66
C LEU A 17 3.37 -9.83 -6.84
N SER A 18 4.31 -10.17 -7.70
CA SER A 18 4.75 -11.56 -7.95
C SER A 18 5.27 -12.25 -6.68
N LYS A 19 6.00 -11.54 -5.81
CA LYS A 19 6.48 -12.11 -4.54
C LYS A 19 5.35 -12.52 -3.60
N GLY A 20 4.25 -11.78 -3.60
CA GLY A 20 3.05 -12.13 -2.84
C GLY A 20 2.28 -13.30 -3.47
N LEU A 21 2.14 -13.27 -4.80
CA LEU A 21 1.32 -14.20 -5.57
C LEU A 21 1.90 -15.61 -5.65
N PHE A 22 3.14 -15.73 -6.13
CA PHE A 22 3.70 -17.04 -6.52
C PHE A 22 3.72 -18.07 -5.39
N PRO A 23 4.15 -17.75 -4.15
CA PRO A 23 4.17 -18.72 -3.07
C PRO A 23 2.81 -19.34 -2.76
N LEU A 24 1.71 -18.63 -3.05
CA LEU A 24 0.35 -19.08 -2.74
C LEU A 24 -0.25 -19.94 -3.86
N LEU A 25 0.18 -19.75 -5.11
CA LEU A 25 -0.30 -20.55 -6.25
C LEU A 25 0.06 -22.04 -6.14
N PHE A 26 1.09 -22.37 -5.36
CA PHE A 26 1.57 -23.75 -5.18
C PHE A 26 1.06 -24.39 -3.89
N VAL A 27 0.19 -23.71 -3.15
CA VAL A 27 -0.33 -24.18 -1.87
C VAL A 27 -1.85 -24.29 -1.98
N ASN A 28 -2.37 -25.51 -1.94
CA ASN A 28 -3.81 -25.76 -2.16
C ASN A 28 -4.63 -25.76 -0.87
N GLU A 29 -4.00 -26.02 0.28
CA GLU A 29 -4.72 -26.01 1.55
C GLU A 29 -4.80 -24.62 2.14
N TYR A 30 -6.01 -24.18 2.47
CA TYR A 30 -6.29 -22.84 3.00
C TYR A 30 -5.43 -22.49 4.23
N TYR A 31 -5.26 -23.41 5.18
CA TYR A 31 -4.44 -23.16 6.36
C TYR A 31 -2.96 -22.94 6.00
N LEU A 32 -2.42 -23.75 5.08
CA LEU A 32 -1.06 -23.56 4.57
C LEU A 32 -0.94 -22.26 3.76
N GLN A 33 -1.95 -21.87 2.99
CA GLN A 33 -1.97 -20.57 2.30
C GLN A 33 -1.88 -19.41 3.30
N MET A 34 -2.61 -19.48 4.42
CA MET A 34 -2.53 -18.46 5.46
C MET A 34 -1.14 -18.39 6.11
N ILE A 35 -0.52 -19.54 6.41
CA ILE A 35 0.86 -19.58 6.92
C ILE A 35 1.82 -18.97 5.90
N THR A 36 1.71 -19.36 4.64
CA THR A 36 2.56 -18.84 3.56
C THR A 36 2.39 -17.33 3.41
N ALA A 37 1.17 -16.81 3.45
CA ALA A 37 0.90 -15.37 3.41
C ALA A 37 1.59 -14.63 4.58
N ILE A 38 1.51 -15.17 5.80
CA ILE A 38 2.21 -14.63 6.96
C ILE A 38 3.73 -14.64 6.75
N LEU A 39 4.29 -15.78 6.34
CA LEU A 39 5.73 -15.92 6.12
C LEU A 39 6.24 -14.97 5.04
N VAL A 40 5.47 -14.76 3.96
CA VAL A 40 5.82 -13.80 2.91
C VAL A 40 5.79 -12.37 3.44
N LEU A 41 4.76 -11.98 4.18
CA LEU A 41 4.66 -10.63 4.76
C LEU A 41 5.74 -10.38 5.81
N VAL A 42 5.93 -11.30 6.75
CA VAL A 42 6.95 -11.20 7.81
C VAL A 42 8.34 -11.26 7.21
N GLY A 43 8.60 -12.20 6.29
CA GLY A 43 9.88 -12.30 5.57
C GLY A 43 10.21 -11.04 4.80
N ASN A 44 9.21 -10.42 4.15
CA ASN A 44 9.40 -9.12 3.52
C ASN A 44 9.62 -8.00 4.54
N TYR A 45 8.92 -8.01 5.68
CA TYR A 45 9.09 -7.02 6.75
C TYR A 45 10.45 -7.13 7.46
N LEU A 46 11.02 -8.33 7.55
CA LEU A 46 12.35 -8.58 8.13
C LEU A 46 13.46 -8.30 7.12
N GLY A 47 13.28 -8.69 5.86
CA GLY A 47 14.26 -8.48 4.79
C GLY A 47 14.29 -7.04 4.29
N ALA A 48 13.15 -6.36 4.30
CA ALA A 48 13.02 -4.98 3.90
C ALA A 48 12.73 -4.14 5.14
N LYS A 49 13.72 -3.36 5.61
CA LYS A 49 13.55 -2.47 6.77
C LYS A 49 12.22 -1.69 6.65
N PRO A 50 11.24 -1.96 7.52
CA PRO A 50 9.92 -1.35 7.42
C PRO A 50 10.04 0.17 7.45
N GLY A 51 9.36 0.84 6.53
CA GLY A 51 9.38 2.30 6.42
C GLY A 51 10.33 2.86 5.36
N VAL A 52 11.33 2.12 4.88
CA VAL A 52 12.26 2.59 3.82
C VAL A 52 11.73 2.30 2.41
N THR A 53 10.91 1.26 2.26
CA THR A 53 10.54 0.58 1.00
C THR A 53 9.52 1.27 0.11
N GLY A 54 8.69 2.18 0.64
CA GLY A 54 7.84 3.05 -0.20
C GLY A 54 6.60 2.38 -0.80
N GLY A 55 6.05 1.35 -0.15
CA GLY A 55 4.80 0.71 -0.60
C GLY A 55 4.98 -0.68 -1.19
N ASN A 56 6.18 -1.27 -1.12
CA ASN A 56 6.42 -2.64 -1.57
C ASN A 56 5.55 -3.66 -0.82
N GLU A 57 5.27 -3.41 0.46
CA GLU A 57 4.43 -4.26 1.32
C GLU A 57 2.98 -4.29 0.80
N LEU A 58 2.47 -3.15 0.33
CA LEU A 58 1.12 -3.05 -0.20
C LEU A 58 0.99 -3.88 -1.49
N MET A 59 1.96 -3.81 -2.40
CA MET A 59 1.92 -4.62 -3.62
C MET A 59 2.07 -6.12 -3.35
N ILE A 60 2.89 -6.49 -2.36
CA ILE A 60 2.98 -7.89 -1.91
C ILE A 60 1.63 -8.35 -1.36
N LEU A 61 0.96 -7.53 -0.55
CA LEU A 61 -0.37 -7.83 -0.03
C LEU A 61 -1.41 -7.99 -1.15
N TRP A 62 -1.34 -7.17 -2.19
CA TRP A 62 -2.15 -7.36 -3.41
C TRP A 62 -1.87 -8.70 -4.09
N GLY A 63 -0.61 -9.09 -4.20
CA GLY A 63 -0.22 -10.42 -4.68
C GLY A 63 -0.80 -11.54 -3.82
N ILE A 64 -0.79 -11.37 -2.50
CA ILE A 64 -1.36 -12.34 -1.56
C ILE A 64 -2.87 -12.50 -1.76
N TRP A 65 -3.61 -11.39 -1.83
CA TRP A 65 -5.05 -11.44 -2.09
C TRP A 65 -5.38 -12.12 -3.42
N LEU A 66 -4.61 -11.82 -4.48
CA LEU A 66 -4.74 -12.48 -5.78
C LEU A 66 -4.47 -13.99 -5.72
N GLY A 67 -3.46 -14.40 -4.95
CA GLY A 67 -3.08 -15.81 -4.81
C GLY A 67 -4.06 -16.64 -4.00
N ILE A 68 -4.82 -16.01 -3.10
CA ILE A 68 -5.85 -16.68 -2.28
C ILE A 68 -7.16 -16.79 -3.05
N ASP A 69 -7.63 -15.68 -3.61
CA ASP A 69 -8.86 -15.66 -4.41
C ASP A 69 -8.84 -14.51 -5.43
N LEU A 70 -8.82 -14.87 -6.71
CA LEU A 70 -8.86 -13.91 -7.81
C LEU A 70 -10.14 -13.07 -7.80
N GLN A 71 -11.30 -13.65 -7.45
CA GLN A 71 -12.59 -12.94 -7.45
C GLN A 71 -12.65 -11.84 -6.40
N MET A 72 -11.87 -12.01 -5.34
CA MET A 72 -11.73 -11.01 -4.31
C MET A 72 -11.17 -9.69 -4.87
N VAL A 73 -10.23 -9.77 -5.81
CA VAL A 73 -9.44 -8.62 -6.30
C VAL A 73 -9.97 -8.01 -7.60
N GLN A 74 -10.78 -8.74 -8.39
CA GLN A 74 -11.31 -8.24 -9.67
C GLN A 74 -12.01 -6.88 -9.58
N THR A 75 -13.02 -6.73 -8.71
CA THR A 75 -13.73 -5.46 -8.53
C THR A 75 -12.82 -4.35 -7.97
N PRO A 76 -12.06 -4.59 -6.90
CA PRO A 76 -11.07 -3.61 -6.41
C PRO A 76 -10.08 -3.14 -7.48
N LEU A 77 -9.57 -4.04 -8.33
CA LEU A 77 -8.64 -3.70 -9.40
C LEU A 77 -9.29 -2.74 -10.42
N ALA A 78 -10.53 -3.01 -10.83
CA ALA A 78 -11.25 -2.13 -11.74
C ALA A 78 -11.42 -0.72 -11.15
N ILE A 79 -11.69 -0.62 -9.86
CA ILE A 79 -11.81 0.66 -9.15
C ILE A 79 -10.45 1.36 -9.06
N MET A 80 -9.37 0.63 -8.75
CA MET A 80 -8.02 1.18 -8.75
C MET A 80 -7.66 1.80 -10.11
N LEU A 81 -7.93 1.08 -11.20
CA LEU A 81 -7.68 1.55 -12.56
C LEU A 81 -8.57 2.75 -12.91
N GLY A 82 -9.85 2.73 -12.56
CA GLY A 82 -10.77 3.85 -12.77
C GLY A 82 -10.32 5.13 -12.05
N VAL A 83 -9.94 5.02 -10.76
CA VAL A 83 -9.39 6.13 -9.99
C VAL A 83 -8.07 6.62 -10.60
N TRP A 84 -7.21 5.70 -11.05
CA TRP A 84 -5.94 6.07 -11.67
C TRP A 84 -6.14 6.83 -12.98
N VAL A 85 -7.07 6.41 -13.84
CA VAL A 85 -7.38 7.11 -15.10
C VAL A 85 -7.93 8.52 -14.84
N ILE A 86 -8.78 8.69 -13.82
CA ILE A 86 -9.39 10.00 -13.51
C ILE A 86 -8.39 10.95 -12.85
N THR A 87 -7.60 10.44 -11.89
CA THR A 87 -6.80 11.29 -11.00
C THR A 87 -5.31 11.30 -11.34
N PHE A 88 -4.85 10.39 -12.20
CA PHE A 88 -3.44 10.06 -12.46
C PHE A 88 -2.65 9.68 -11.20
N LYS A 89 -3.33 9.36 -10.09
CA LYS A 89 -2.73 8.97 -8.81
C LYS A 89 -2.97 7.49 -8.52
N LEU A 90 -2.01 6.64 -8.89
CA LEU A 90 -2.07 5.19 -8.65
C LEU A 90 -2.18 4.85 -7.15
N GLU A 91 -1.42 5.56 -6.31
CA GLU A 91 -1.38 5.35 -4.85
C GLU A 91 -2.76 5.56 -4.21
N LEU A 92 -3.49 6.59 -4.63
CA LEU A 92 -4.86 6.85 -4.18
C LEU A 92 -5.79 5.70 -4.59
N GLY A 93 -5.67 5.24 -5.85
CA GLY A 93 -6.43 4.09 -6.37
C GLY A 93 -6.17 2.82 -5.55
N LEU A 94 -4.91 2.53 -5.24
CA LEU A 94 -4.49 1.37 -4.44
C LEU A 94 -5.08 1.41 -3.03
N VAL A 95 -5.03 2.55 -2.34
CA VAL A 95 -5.59 2.69 -0.99
C VAL A 95 -7.10 2.50 -1.00
N LEU A 96 -7.82 3.20 -1.88
CA LEU A 96 -9.29 3.14 -1.93
C LEU A 96 -9.80 1.73 -2.28
N SER A 97 -9.17 1.07 -3.25
CA SER A 97 -9.52 -0.30 -3.61
C SER A 97 -9.17 -1.32 -2.51
N SER A 98 -8.08 -1.09 -1.76
CA SER A 98 -7.73 -1.92 -0.61
C SER A 98 -8.76 -1.85 0.53
N LEU A 99 -9.43 -0.69 0.72
CA LEU A 99 -10.53 -0.59 1.70
C LEU A 99 -11.71 -1.52 1.33
N ILE A 100 -12.02 -1.63 0.03
CA ILE A 100 -13.09 -2.52 -0.46
C ILE A 100 -12.72 -4.00 -0.20
N ILE A 101 -11.46 -4.34 -0.37
CA ILE A 101 -10.93 -5.66 -0.05
C ILE A 101 -11.11 -5.97 1.45
N LEU A 102 -10.85 -5.02 2.35
CA LEU A 102 -11.09 -5.21 3.79
C LEU A 102 -12.57 -5.54 4.08
N PHE A 103 -13.51 -4.84 3.43
CA PHE A 103 -14.94 -5.17 3.57
C PHE A 103 -15.26 -6.58 3.06
N LYS A 104 -14.66 -7.00 1.94
CA LYS A 104 -14.80 -8.37 1.44
C LYS A 104 -14.22 -9.40 2.41
N LEU A 105 -13.04 -9.16 3.00
CA LEU A 105 -12.44 -10.05 4.01
C LEU A 105 -13.35 -10.24 5.22
N LEU A 106 -13.94 -9.13 5.69
CA LEU A 106 -14.87 -9.16 6.81
C LEU A 106 -16.12 -9.99 6.46
N TYR A 107 -16.68 -9.78 5.27
CA TYR A 107 -17.85 -10.53 4.79
C TYR A 107 -17.57 -12.04 4.65
N LEU A 108 -16.40 -12.39 4.11
CA LEU A 108 -15.96 -13.78 3.90
C LEU A 108 -15.37 -14.44 5.16
N LYS A 109 -15.34 -13.73 6.30
CA LYS A 109 -14.81 -14.21 7.59
C LYS A 109 -13.33 -14.61 7.56
N TYR A 110 -12.54 -14.01 6.67
CA TYR A 110 -11.08 -14.20 6.61
C TYR A 110 -10.36 -13.31 7.63
N PHE A 111 -10.62 -13.56 8.92
CA PHE A 111 -10.18 -12.69 10.03
C PHE A 111 -8.65 -12.55 10.14
N LEU A 112 -7.90 -13.63 9.95
CA LEU A 112 -6.43 -13.58 10.04
C LEU A 112 -5.85 -12.69 8.94
N LEU A 113 -6.33 -12.88 7.71
CA LEU A 113 -5.94 -12.08 6.55
C LEU A 113 -6.40 -10.62 6.70
N LEU A 114 -7.56 -10.38 7.31
CA LEU A 114 -8.05 -9.04 7.64
C LEU A 114 -7.08 -8.31 8.57
N ILE A 115 -6.65 -8.94 9.66
CA ILE A 115 -5.71 -8.34 10.62
C ILE A 115 -4.39 -7.99 9.94
N LEU A 116 -3.81 -8.94 9.18
CA LEU A 116 -2.58 -8.72 8.42
C LEU A 116 -2.72 -7.55 7.43
N SER A 117 -3.86 -7.51 6.73
CA SER A 117 -4.16 -6.46 5.75
C SER A 117 -4.25 -5.08 6.40
N VAL A 118 -4.92 -4.97 7.55
CA VAL A 118 -5.01 -3.72 8.32
C VAL A 118 -3.65 -3.27 8.79
N MET A 119 -2.80 -4.18 9.31
CA MET A 119 -1.45 -3.83 9.76
C MET A 119 -0.61 -3.23 8.63
N VAL A 120 -0.63 -3.83 7.44
CA VAL A 120 0.10 -3.34 6.27
C VAL A 120 -0.45 -1.97 5.82
N LEU A 121 -1.77 -1.80 5.78
CA LEU A 121 -2.41 -0.54 5.37
C LEU A 121 -2.15 0.59 6.35
N VAL A 122 -2.17 0.32 7.66
CA VAL A 122 -1.81 1.31 8.69
C VAL A 122 -0.36 1.73 8.52
N ASN A 123 0.57 0.77 8.35
CA ASN A 123 1.98 1.08 8.12
C ASN A 123 2.20 1.89 6.83
N TYR A 124 1.46 1.59 5.77
CA TYR A 124 1.49 2.35 4.53
C TYR A 124 0.95 3.78 4.71
N GLY A 125 -0.22 3.93 5.35
CA GLY A 125 -0.86 5.22 5.61
C GLY A 125 -0.07 6.11 6.58
N TRP A 126 0.62 5.53 7.57
CA TRP A 126 1.45 6.29 8.50
C TRP A 126 2.64 6.97 7.80
N LYS A 127 3.15 6.36 6.72
CA LYS A 127 4.22 6.93 5.88
C LYS A 127 3.75 8.18 5.13
N GLU A 128 2.54 8.14 4.57
CA GLU A 128 1.91 9.30 3.95
C GLU A 128 1.59 10.40 4.98
N TYR A 129 1.13 10.02 6.19
CA TYR A 129 0.86 10.98 7.27
C TYR A 129 2.13 11.67 7.79
N ALA A 130 3.27 10.97 7.90
CA ALA A 130 4.54 11.57 8.31
C ALA A 130 5.06 12.57 7.26
N GLN A 131 4.88 12.28 5.97
CA GLN A 131 5.21 13.21 4.89
C GLN A 131 4.25 14.40 4.86
N PHE A 132 2.96 14.17 5.12
CA PHE A 132 1.95 15.22 5.24
C PHE A 132 2.20 16.15 6.44
N SER A 133 2.55 15.60 7.61
CA SER A 133 2.83 16.40 8.81
C SER A 133 4.10 17.24 8.64
N LEU A 134 5.14 16.71 7.98
CA LEU A 134 6.33 17.47 7.58
C LEU A 134 5.99 18.60 6.61
N LEU A 135 5.09 18.37 5.66
CA LEU A 135 4.62 19.39 4.71
C LEU A 135 3.83 20.50 5.43
N VAL A 136 2.92 20.13 6.33
CA VAL A 136 2.16 21.07 7.17
C VAL A 136 3.10 21.89 8.07
N ASN A 137 4.11 21.26 8.69
CA ASN A 137 5.09 21.95 9.50
C ASN A 137 5.93 22.95 8.68
N ARG A 138 6.39 22.57 7.48
CA ARG A 138 7.09 23.50 6.56
C ARG A 138 6.21 24.66 6.12
N LEU A 139 4.92 24.41 5.84
CA LEU A 139 3.97 25.47 5.50
C LEU A 139 3.76 26.42 6.68
N LYS A 140 3.66 25.89 7.89
CA LYS A 140 3.55 26.66 9.13
C LYS A 140 4.80 27.51 9.39
N GLU A 141 5.99 26.94 9.24
CA GLU A 141 7.26 27.67 9.33
C GLU A 141 7.37 28.78 8.27
N LYS A 142 6.97 28.49 7.03
CA LYS A 142 7.00 29.46 5.94
C LYS A 142 6.00 30.60 6.19
N PHE A 143 4.80 30.29 6.69
CA PHE A 143 3.81 31.28 7.08
C PHE A 143 4.32 32.17 8.23
N ASN A 144 4.89 31.56 9.28
CA ASN A 144 5.48 32.28 10.40
C ASN A 144 6.62 33.20 9.97
N SER A 145 7.49 32.75 9.05
CA SER A 145 8.59 33.56 8.51
C SER A 145 8.13 34.76 7.68
N VAL A 146 6.94 34.67 7.05
CA VAL A 146 6.35 35.76 6.28
C VAL A 146 5.72 36.78 7.23
N THR A 147 5.04 36.33 8.28
CA THR A 147 4.51 37.21 9.33
C THR A 147 5.62 37.91 10.10
N ASP A 148 6.73 37.24 10.46
CA ASP A 148 7.86 37.88 11.16
C ASP A 148 8.59 38.92 10.29
N LYS A 149 8.62 38.72 8.96
CA LYS A 149 9.12 39.72 8.02
C LYS A 149 8.14 40.88 7.80
N GLY A 150 6.84 40.63 7.87
CA GLY A 150 5.80 41.67 7.78
C GLY A 150 5.72 42.57 9.01
N VAL A 151 6.05 42.05 10.20
CA VAL A 151 6.05 42.82 11.46
C VAL A 151 7.23 43.80 11.56
N LYS A 152 8.30 43.62 10.76
CA LYS A 152 9.45 44.56 10.73
C LYS A 152 9.25 45.79 9.83
N ILE A 153 8.10 45.95 9.17
CA ILE A 153 7.81 47.07 8.24
C ILE A 153 6.76 48.05 8.82
N LEU A 154 6.36 47.89 10.08
CA LEU A 154 5.57 48.88 10.84
C LEU A 154 6.43 49.49 11.94
#